data_AF-A0A820RGC2-F1
#
_entry.id   AF-A0A820RGC2-F1
#
_cell.length_a   1.000
_cell.length_b   1.000
_cell.length_c   1.000
_cell.angle_alpha   90.00
_cell.angle_beta   90.00
_cell.angle_gamma   90.00
#
_symmetry.space_group_name_H-M   'P 1'
#
loop_
_entity.id
_entity.type
_entity.pdbx_description
1 polymer ?
#
loop_
_entity_poly.entity_id
_entity_poly.type
_entity_poly.pdbx_seq_one_letter_code
_entity_poly.pdbx_strand_id
1 'polypeptide(L)' 'MNNVSVQWKNTESTNQKHHFLLPSPNCRALIVGESGCGKTTLLLRMLLQPDWLDYENLFVFGKSLHQPEYKLL' A
#
# COMPACT_ATOMS: atom_id res chain seq x y z
N MET A 1 33.60 -1.70 17.20
CA MET A 1 32.31 -1.99 16.52
C MET A 1 31.36 -0.87 16.90
N ASN A 2 31.13 0.08 16.00
CA ASN A 2 30.33 1.25 16.29
C ASN A 2 28.84 0.88 16.17
N ASN A 3 28.15 0.81 17.31
CA ASN A 3 26.70 0.63 17.36
C ASN A 3 26.04 1.92 16.86
N VAL A 4 25.76 1.98 15.57
CA VAL A 4 24.90 3.03 15.00
C VAL A 4 23.46 2.67 15.36
N SER A 5 22.92 3.34 16.37
CA SER A 5 21.50 3.27 16.70
C SER A 5 20.71 3.92 15.56
N VAL A 6 20.03 3.10 14.77
CA VAL A 6 19.09 3.56 13.74
C VAL A 6 17.87 4.13 14.47
N GLN A 7 17.79 5.45 14.59
CA GLN A 7 16.57 6.13 15.03
C GLN A 7 15.78 6.58 13.81
N TRP A 8 14.54 6.11 13.70
CA TRP A 8 13.58 6.67 12.76
C TRP A 8 13.21 8.07 13.27
N LYS A 9 13.59 9.10 12.51
CA LYS A 9 13.10 10.47 12.74
C LYS A 9 11.59 10.48 12.51
N ASN A 10 10.81 10.31 13.56
CA ASN A 10 9.41 10.70 13.56
C ASN A 10 9.37 12.23 13.53
N THR A 11 9.46 12.77 12.33
CA THR A 11 9.21 14.19 12.07
C THR A 11 7.74 14.45 12.37
N GLU A 12 7.49 15.42 13.24
CA GLU A 12 6.19 15.80 13.77
C GLU A 12 5.13 16.02 12.67
N SER A 13 3.90 15.56 12.97
CA SER A 13 2.64 15.78 12.24
C SER A 13 2.73 15.73 10.70
N THR A 14 3.18 14.61 10.14
CA THR A 14 2.90 14.38 8.71
C THR A 14 1.43 14.04 8.55
N ASN A 15 0.67 14.85 7.80
CA ASN A 15 -0.71 14.53 7.42
C ASN A 15 -0.76 13.09 6.87
N GLN A 16 -1.29 12.17 7.67
CA GLN A 16 -1.31 10.76 7.38
C GLN A 16 -2.39 10.50 6.33
N LYS A 17 -1.97 10.38 5.06
CA LYS A 17 -2.88 10.19 3.92
C LYS A 17 -3.39 8.76 3.76
N HIS A 18 -2.68 7.81 4.35
CA HIS A 18 -2.95 6.38 4.28
C HIS A 18 -3.15 5.84 5.69
N HIS A 19 -3.67 4.61 5.81
CA HIS A 19 -3.85 3.99 7.11
C HIS A 19 -2.55 3.92 7.92
N PHE A 20 -2.65 3.98 9.25
CA PHE A 20 -1.49 4.09 10.15
C PHE A 20 -0.51 2.91 10.10
N LEU A 21 -0.95 1.79 9.54
CA LEU A 21 -0.12 0.60 9.32
C LEU A 21 0.80 0.73 8.09
N LEU A 22 0.57 1.71 7.22
CA LEU A 22 1.43 1.99 6.07
C LEU A 22 2.49 3.04 6.45
N PRO A 23 3.73 2.91 5.92
CA PRO A 23 4.77 3.90 6.16
C PRO A 23 4.34 5.30 5.69
N SER A 24 4.48 6.30 6.55
CA SER A 24 4.13 7.70 6.26
C SER A 24 5.38 8.56 6.06
N PRO A 25 5.26 9.74 5.40
CA PRO A 25 4.09 10.24 4.65
C PRO A 25 3.93 9.61 3.26
N ASN A 26 5.04 9.17 2.66
CA ASN A 26 5.08 8.60 1.32
C ASN A 26 5.73 7.23 1.40
N CYS A 27 5.09 6.21 0.82
CA CYS A 27 5.62 4.87 0.75
C CYS A 27 5.75 4.42 -0.70
N ARG A 28 6.86 3.75 -1.03
CA ARG A 28 6.96 2.92 -2.22
C ARG A 28 6.99 1.46 -1.77
N ALA A 29 5.89 0.75 -2.01
CA ALA A 29 5.76 -0.65 -1.65
C ALA A 29 5.92 -1.55 -2.88
N LEU A 30 6.48 -2.74 -2.67
CA LEU A 30 6.56 -3.82 -3.65
C LEU A 30 5.99 -5.09 -3.02
N ILE A 31 4.93 -5.64 -3.61
CA ILE A 31 4.29 -6.88 -3.15
C ILE A 31 4.84 -8.04 -4.00
N VAL A 32 5.58 -8.95 -3.38
CA VAL A 32 6.23 -10.10 -4.05
C VAL A 32 5.91 -11.41 -3.34
N GLY A 33 5.90 -12.49 -4.10
CA GLY A 33 5.62 -13.85 -3.62
C GLY A 33 5.20 -14.78 -4.76
N GLU A 34 5.18 -16.08 -4.48
CA GLU A 34 4.85 -17.14 -5.45
C GLU A 34 3.46 -16.95 -6.10
N SER A 35 3.25 -17.60 -7.25
CA SER A 35 1.94 -17.56 -7.90
C SER A 35 0.85 -18.09 -6.96
N GLY A 36 -0.31 -17.44 -6.93
CA GLY A 36 -1.41 -17.83 -6.03
C GLY A 36 -1.27 -17.44 -4.56
N CYS A 37 -0.18 -16.79 -4.11
CA CYS A 37 -0.02 -16.41 -2.69
C CYS A 37 -0.91 -15.25 -2.20
N GLY A 38 -1.86 -14.78 -3.01
CA GLY A 38 -2.82 -13.73 -2.60
C GLY A 38 -2.37 -12.28 -2.82
N LYS A 39 -1.33 -12.01 -3.63
CA LYS A 39 -0.87 -10.64 -3.94
C LYS A 39 -2.00 -9.74 -4.45
N THR A 40 -2.75 -10.23 -5.44
CA THR A 40 -3.88 -9.49 -6.02
C THR A 40 -5.00 -9.29 -5.00
N THR A 41 -5.28 -10.31 -4.18
CA THR A 41 -6.27 -10.23 -3.11
C THR A 41 -5.89 -9.19 -2.06
N LEU A 42 -4.61 -9.11 -1.67
CA LEU A 42 -4.11 -8.11 -0.75
C LEU A 42 -4.24 -6.70 -1.36
N LEU A 43 -3.81 -6.52 -2.61
CA LEU A 43 -3.93 -5.25 -3.32
C LEU A 43 -5.39 -4.80 -3.41
N LEU A 44 -6.31 -5.69 -3.77
CA LEU A 44 -7.74 -5.39 -3.83
C LEU A 44 -8.30 -5.04 -2.45
N ARG A 45 -7.90 -5.74 -1.38
CA ARG A 45 -8.31 -5.37 -0.02
C ARG A 45 -7.83 -3.97 0.36
N MET A 46 -6.61 -3.60 0.03
CA MET A 46 -6.11 -2.24 0.28
C MET A 46 -6.86 -1.18 -0.54
N LEU A 47 -7.27 -1.51 -1.76
CA LEU A 47 -8.04 -0.63 -2.64
C LEU A 47 -9.53 -0.54 -2.28
N LEU A 48 -10.10 -1.55 -1.64
CA LEU A 48 -11.53 -1.62 -1.35
C LEU A 48 -11.86 -1.31 0.12
N GLN A 49 -10.90 -1.46 1.04
CA GLN A 49 -11.11 -1.05 2.42
C GLN A 49 -11.02 0.48 2.53
N PRO A 50 -12.03 1.13 3.15
CA PRO A 50 -11.98 2.57 3.38
C PRO A 50 -10.78 2.94 4.25
N ASP A 51 -10.27 4.15 4.05
CA ASP A 51 -9.17 4.77 4.81
C ASP A 51 -7.81 4.05 4.71
N TRP A 52 -7.68 3.00 3.89
CA TRP A 52 -6.41 2.33 3.63
C TRP A 52 -5.48 3.11 2.72
N LEU A 53 -6.01 3.58 1.59
CA LEU A 53 -5.27 4.35 0.60
C LEU A 53 -5.92 5.72 0.39
N ASP A 54 -5.11 6.69 -0.03
CA ASP A 54 -5.60 7.99 -0.45
C ASP A 54 -6.20 7.85 -1.85
N TYR A 55 -7.51 8.06 -1.96
CA TYR A 55 -8.22 7.95 -3.23
C TYR A 55 -8.18 9.23 -4.06
N GLU A 56 -7.79 10.39 -3.50
CA GLU A 56 -7.71 11.63 -4.27
C GLU A 56 -6.68 11.53 -5.40
N ASN A 57 -5.62 10.74 -5.19
CA ASN A 57 -4.50 10.60 -6.13
C ASN A 57 -4.22 9.13 -6.49
N LEU A 58 -5.28 8.34 -6.74
CA LEU A 58 -5.15 6.94 -7.11
C LEU A 58 -5.03 6.75 -8.63
N PHE A 59 -3.89 6.21 -9.06
CA PHE A 59 -3.65 5.80 -10.45
C PHE A 59 -3.39 4.30 -10.51
N VAL A 60 -4.17 3.57 -11.30
CA VAL A 60 -4.05 2.12 -11.45
C VAL A 60 -3.59 1.80 -12.87
N PHE A 61 -2.48 1.06 -12.99
CA PHE A 61 -1.92 0.63 -14.26
C PHE A 61 -1.78 -0.89 -14.28
N GLY A 62 -2.09 -1.52 -15.41
CA GLY A 62 -1.94 -2.96 -15.57
C GLY A 62 -2.28 -3.40 -16.98
N LYS A 63 -1.79 -4.58 -17.37
CA LYS A 63 -2.06 -5.16 -18.69
C LYS A 63 -3.52 -5.59 -18.87
N SER A 64 -4.20 -5.92 -17.77
CA SER A 64 -5.56 -6.46 -17.79
C SER A 64 -6.38 -5.87 -16.64
N LEU A 65 -6.77 -4.60 -16.75
CA LEU A 65 -7.53 -3.90 -15.71
C LEU A 65 -9.01 -4.31 -15.61
N HIS A 66 -9.55 -4.93 -16.66
CA HIS A 66 -10.98 -5.25 -16.77
C HIS A 66 -11.25 -6.74 -16.69
N GLN A 67 -10.47 -7.47 -15.89
CA GLN A 67 -10.69 -8.89 -15.67
C GLN A 67 -12.02 -9.12 -14.93
N PRO A 68 -12.78 -10.17 -15.28
CA PRO A 68 -14.07 -10.45 -14.67
C PRO A 68 -13.97 -10.67 -13.15
N GLU A 69 -12.84 -11.18 -12.66
CA GLU A 69 -12.56 -11.42 -11.25
C GLU A 69 -12.48 -10.14 -10.39
N TYR A 70 -12.36 -8.97 -11.03
CA TYR A 70 -12.32 -7.67 -10.33
C TYR A 70 -13.68 -7.02 -10.15
N LYS A 71 -14.75 -7.62 -10.71
CA LYS A 71 -16.10 -7.10 -10.57
C LYS A 71 -16.62 -7.36 -9.15
N LEU A 72 -17.10 -6.31 -8.50
CA LEU A 72 -17.87 -6.43 -7.27
C LEU A 72 -19.23 -7.08 -7.58
N LEU A 73 -19.68 -7.97 -6.71
CA LEU A 73 -20.97 -8.66 -6.79
C LEU A 73 -22.12 -7.74 -6.36
#